data_AF-A0A2T2ZME1-F1
#
_entry.id   AF-A0A2T2ZME1-F1
#
_cell.length_a   1.000
_cell.length_b   1.000
_cell.length_c   1.000
_cell.angle_alpha   90.00
_cell.angle_beta   90.00
_cell.angle_gamma   90.00
#
_symmetry.space_group_name_H-M   'P 1'
#
loop_
_entity.id
_entity.type
_entity.pdbx_description
1 polymer ?
#
loop_
_entity_poly.entity_id
_entity_poly.type
_entity_poly.pdbx_seq_one_letter_code
_entity_poly.pdbx_strand_id
1 'polypeptide(L)'
;MRLLLDRPFVLAWMYALASVALGPFIFLGGYLFFTDGVGDYCDEIHGDAAARDAAFRAAQTFQVTGAAVMLALGLLVLIRLWSRRRDINWYLVALSGFAVMIMMGGSVLVVLLSGPGGQSCWPN
;
A
#
# COMPACT_ATOMS: atom_id res chain seq x y z
N MET A 1 15.08 -3.46 -20.76
CA MET A 1 13.79 -3.71 -20.07
C MET A 1 13.17 -5.08 -20.33
N ARG A 2 13.19 -5.64 -21.57
CA ARG A 2 12.59 -6.97 -21.84
C ARG A 2 13.15 -8.11 -20.99
N LEU A 3 14.45 -8.10 -20.70
CA LEU A 3 15.14 -9.09 -19.86
C LEU A 3 14.59 -9.21 -18.42
N LEU A 4 14.06 -8.12 -17.85
CA LEU A 4 13.46 -8.13 -16.50
C LEU A 4 12.05 -8.72 -16.49
N LEU A 5 11.29 -8.56 -17.58
CA LEU A 5 9.93 -9.09 -17.68
C LEU A 5 9.88 -10.61 -17.90
N ASP A 6 10.95 -11.19 -18.43
CA ASP A 6 11.02 -12.63 -18.70
C ASP A 6 11.30 -13.48 -17.45
N ARG A 7 11.81 -12.88 -16.39
CA ARG A 7 12.11 -13.57 -15.12
C ARG A 7 11.10 -13.17 -14.05
N PRO A 8 10.03 -13.95 -13.84
CA PRO A 8 8.94 -13.57 -12.94
C PRO A 8 9.41 -13.49 -11.47
N PHE A 9 10.44 -14.23 -11.07
CA PHE A 9 11.02 -14.12 -9.73
C PHE A 9 11.67 -12.75 -9.50
N VAL A 10 12.31 -12.15 -10.51
CA VAL A 10 12.95 -10.82 -10.38
C VAL A 10 11.87 -9.76 -10.17
N LEU A 11 10.75 -9.86 -10.89
CA LEU A 11 9.58 -9.00 -10.68
C LEU A 11 9.02 -9.12 -9.26
N ALA A 12 8.94 -10.34 -8.71
CA ALA A 12 8.48 -10.57 -7.35
C ALA A 12 9.38 -9.96 -6.28
N TRP A 13 10.70 -10.09 -6.44
CA TRP A 13 11.65 -9.47 -5.52
C TRP A 13 11.72 -7.96 -5.67
N MET A 14 11.62 -7.42 -6.89
CA MET A 14 11.50 -5.97 -7.11
C MET A 14 10.23 -5.43 -6.44
N TYR A 15 9.10 -6.11 -6.60
CA TYR A 15 7.86 -5.76 -5.91
C TYR A 15 8.06 -5.79 -4.39
N ALA A 16 8.61 -6.88 -3.85
CA ALA A 16 8.78 -7.02 -2.40
C ALA A 16 9.67 -5.91 -1.82
N LEU A 17 10.82 -5.64 -2.44
CA LEU A 17 11.72 -4.57 -2.01
C LEU A 17 11.09 -3.18 -2.17
N ALA A 18 10.38 -2.95 -3.27
CA ALA A 18 9.65 -1.69 -3.48
C ALA A 18 8.54 -1.50 -2.45
N SER A 19 7.80 -2.56 -2.09
CA SER A 19 6.74 -2.51 -1.07
C SER A 19 7.28 -2.22 0.32
N VAL A 20 8.49 -2.67 0.68
CA VAL A 20 9.12 -2.33 1.97
C VAL A 20 9.37 -0.82 2.09
N ALA A 21 9.76 -0.16 0.99
CA ALA A 21 9.99 1.29 0.99
C ALA A 21 8.67 2.07 0.82
N LEU A 22 7.84 1.64 -0.12
CA LEU A 22 6.64 2.37 -0.53
C LEU A 22 5.49 2.19 0.45
N GLY A 23 5.34 1.05 1.13
CA GLY A 23 4.29 0.85 2.12
C GLY A 23 4.33 1.88 3.26
N PRO A 24 5.46 2.00 3.99
CA PRO A 24 5.64 3.05 4.98
C PRO A 24 5.54 4.45 4.40
N PHE A 25 6.06 4.68 3.19
CA PHE A 25 5.98 5.99 2.54
C PHE A 25 4.55 6.40 2.18
N ILE A 26 3.71 5.46 1.74
CA ILE A 26 2.29 5.72 1.46
C ILE A 26 1.57 6.07 2.76
N PHE A 27 1.80 5.28 3.81
CA PHE A 27 1.17 5.50 5.12
C PHE A 27 1.62 6.82 5.76
N LEU A 28 2.93 7.00 5.96
CA LEU A 28 3.51 8.21 6.55
C LEU A 28 3.33 9.43 5.66
N GLY A 29 3.36 9.28 4.34
CA GLY A 29 3.16 10.39 3.40
C GLY A 29 1.76 10.98 3.54
N GLY A 30 0.72 10.15 3.59
CA GLY A 30 -0.63 10.65 3.86
C GLY A 30 -0.72 11.44 5.18
N TYR A 31 0.00 10.99 6.20
CA TYR A 31 -0.02 11.59 7.53
C TYR A 31 0.85 12.87 7.65
N LEU A 32 2.03 12.89 7.03
CA LEU A 32 2.91 14.07 7.04
C LEU A 32 2.45 15.18 6.10
N PHE A 33 1.97 14.83 4.90
CA PHE A 33 1.68 15.83 3.88
C PHE A 33 0.30 16.48 4.04
N PHE A 34 -0.66 15.79 4.68
CA PHE A 34 -2.05 16.23 4.72
C PHE A 34 -2.62 16.41 6.13
N THR A 35 -1.99 15.83 7.17
CA THR A 35 -2.42 15.99 8.57
C THR A 35 -1.31 16.55 9.47
N ASP A 36 -0.32 17.24 8.88
CA ASP A 36 0.85 17.85 9.56
C ASP A 36 1.59 16.95 10.57
N GLY A 37 1.41 15.62 10.48
CA GLY A 37 1.99 14.68 11.44
C GLY A 37 1.34 14.65 12.83
N VAL A 38 0.21 15.31 13.05
CA VAL A 38 -0.45 15.41 14.37
C VAL A 38 -1.57 14.39 14.51
N GLY A 39 -1.55 13.65 15.63
CA GLY A 39 -2.53 12.57 15.88
C GLY A 39 -3.93 13.08 16.22
N ASP A 40 -4.04 14.39 16.48
CA ASP A 40 -5.25 15.08 16.89
C ASP A 40 -5.58 16.23 15.93
N TYR A 41 -5.39 16.00 14.62
CA TYR A 41 -5.68 17.02 13.60
C TYR A 41 -7.20 17.33 13.49
N CYS A 42 -8.05 16.56 14.18
CA CYS A 42 -9.47 16.86 14.36
C CYS A 42 -9.72 17.91 15.46
N ASP A 43 -8.72 18.23 16.30
CA ASP A 43 -8.86 19.13 17.45
C ASP A 43 -9.02 20.59 17.03
N GLU A 44 -9.90 21.35 17.73
CA GLU A 44 -10.33 22.73 17.45
C GLU A 44 -9.19 23.75 17.25
N ILE A 45 -7.97 23.40 17.64
CA ILE A 45 -6.76 24.21 17.48
C ILE A 45 -6.29 24.31 16.02
N HIS A 46 -6.66 23.38 15.14
CA HIS A 46 -6.15 23.26 13.76
C HIS A 46 -7.04 23.91 12.66
N GLY A 47 -7.78 24.98 12.95
CA GLY A 47 -8.57 25.74 11.94
C GLY A 47 -10.06 25.38 11.82
N ASP A 48 -10.69 25.64 10.66
CA ASP A 48 -12.14 25.43 10.49
C ASP A 48 -12.49 23.95 10.22
N ALA A 49 -13.63 23.46 10.74
CA ALA A 49 -14.01 22.04 10.69
C ALA A 49 -14.10 21.50 9.25
N ALA A 50 -14.64 22.30 8.33
CA ALA A 50 -14.78 21.94 6.92
C ALA A 50 -13.42 21.81 6.20
N ALA A 51 -12.43 22.61 6.58
CA ALA A 51 -11.09 22.55 5.99
C ALA A 51 -10.33 21.29 6.43
N ARG A 52 -10.53 20.86 7.68
CA ARG A 52 -9.95 19.62 8.23
C ARG A 52 -10.51 18.39 7.56
N ASP A 53 -11.84 18.29 7.45
CA ASP A 53 -12.50 17.17 6.78
C ASP A 53 -12.01 16.98 5.33
N ALA A 54 -11.79 18.09 4.61
CA ALA A 54 -11.25 18.05 3.26
C ALA A 54 -9.81 17.51 3.22
N ALA A 55 -8.94 17.96 4.13
CA ALA A 55 -7.56 17.51 4.24
C ALA A 55 -7.45 16.04 4.65
N PHE A 56 -8.26 15.60 5.62
CA PHE A 56 -8.35 14.20 6.03
C PHE A 56 -8.81 13.29 4.89
N ARG A 57 -9.85 13.69 4.15
CA ARG A 57 -10.29 12.93 2.97
C ARG A 57 -9.20 12.87 1.91
N ALA A 58 -8.41 13.93 1.73
CA ALA A 58 -7.26 13.90 0.82
C ALA A 58 -6.18 12.90 1.29
N ALA A 59 -5.82 12.90 2.57
CA ALA A 59 -4.89 11.93 3.16
C ALA A 59 -5.36 10.48 2.98
N GLN A 60 -6.62 10.22 3.31
CA GLN A 60 -7.26 8.92 3.19
C GLN A 60 -7.31 8.44 1.73
N THR A 61 -7.74 9.30 0.81
CA THR A 61 -7.78 8.94 -0.62
C THR A 61 -6.39 8.66 -1.17
N PHE A 62 -5.37 9.41 -0.75
CA PHE A 62 -3.97 9.14 -1.13
C PHE A 62 -3.49 7.77 -0.61
N GLN A 63 -3.71 7.47 0.66
CA GLN A 63 -3.30 6.20 1.27
C GLN A 63 -4.02 5.00 0.64
N VAL A 64 -5.35 5.09 0.46
CA VAL A 64 -6.17 4.02 -0.13
C VAL A 64 -5.82 3.80 -1.60
N THR A 65 -5.65 4.87 -2.39
CA THR A 65 -5.27 4.73 -3.80
C THR A 65 -3.87 4.14 -3.97
N GLY A 66 -2.89 4.60 -3.19
CA GLY A 66 -1.53 4.04 -3.19
C GLY A 66 -1.50 2.55 -2.83
N ALA A 67 -2.24 2.17 -1.78
CA ALA A 67 -2.36 0.77 -1.37
C ALA A 67 -3.11 -0.08 -2.41
N ALA A 68 -4.16 0.45 -3.05
CA ALA A 68 -4.88 -0.23 -4.12
C ALA A 68 -3.98 -0.51 -5.34
N VAL A 69 -3.13 0.44 -5.74
CA VAL A 69 -2.14 0.24 -6.80
C VAL A 69 -1.14 -0.86 -6.42
N MET A 70 -0.65 -0.85 -5.18
CA MET A 70 0.25 -1.89 -4.66
C MET A 70 -0.38 -3.29 -4.68
N LEU A 71 -1.68 -3.40 -4.37
CA LEU A 71 -2.42 -4.66 -4.46
C LEU A 71 -2.59 -5.13 -5.91
N ALA A 72 -2.94 -4.22 -6.82
CA ALA A 72 -3.07 -4.54 -8.25
C ALA A 72 -1.74 -5.03 -8.85
N LEU A 73 -0.63 -4.38 -8.49
CA LEU A 73 0.71 -4.80 -8.89
C LEU A 73 1.09 -6.16 -8.28
N GLY A 74 0.80 -6.39 -6.99
CA GLY A 74 1.04 -7.67 -6.32
C GLY A 74 0.29 -8.82 -6.99
N LEU A 75 -0.99 -8.62 -7.33
CA LEU A 75 -1.80 -9.59 -8.08
C LEU A 75 -1.21 -9.89 -9.46
N LEU A 76 -0.83 -8.86 -10.22
CA LEU A 76 -0.22 -9.03 -11.54
C LEU A 76 1.07 -9.86 -11.47
N VAL A 77 1.90 -9.62 -10.46
CA VAL A 77 3.13 -10.38 -10.22
C VAL A 77 2.81 -11.83 -9.87
N LEU A 78 1.86 -12.09 -8.97
CA LEU A 78 1.39 -13.43 -8.61
C LEU A 78 0.86 -14.20 -9.82
N ILE A 79 0.01 -13.58 -10.64
CA ILE A 79 -0.53 -14.16 -11.88
C ILE A 79 0.61 -14.55 -12.83
N ARG A 80 1.61 -13.67 -13.00
CA ARG A 80 2.78 -13.96 -13.84
C ARG A 80 3.63 -15.11 -13.30
N LEU A 81 3.88 -15.12 -11.99
CA LEU A 81 4.64 -16.16 -11.32
C LEU A 81 3.94 -17.53 -11.47
N TRP A 82 2.62 -17.53 -11.35
CA TRP A 82 1.79 -18.73 -11.51
C TRP A 82 1.70 -19.21 -12.96
N SER A 83 1.63 -18.29 -13.93
CA SER A 83 1.58 -18.62 -15.35
C SER A 83 2.85 -19.35 -15.82
N ARG A 84 4.02 -18.94 -15.32
CA ARG A 84 5.32 -19.59 -15.62
C ARG A 84 5.76 -20.62 -14.56
N ARG A 85 4.86 -21.07 -13.68
CA ARG A 85 5.20 -22.00 -12.58
C ARG A 85 5.74 -23.36 -13.04
N ARG A 86 5.44 -23.78 -14.27
CA ARG A 86 5.88 -25.07 -14.82
C ARG A 86 7.34 -25.07 -15.27
N ASP A 87 7.89 -23.89 -15.58
CA ASP A 87 9.25 -23.75 -16.12
C ASP A 87 10.29 -23.40 -15.03
N ILE A 88 9.85 -23.20 -13.79
CA ILE A 88 10.66 -22.66 -12.69
C ILE A 88 10.65 -23.63 -11.52
N ASN A 89 11.78 -23.70 -10.80
CA ASN A 89 11.90 -24.49 -9.58
C ASN A 89 10.83 -24.09 -8.55
N TRP A 90 10.08 -25.08 -8.07
CA TRP A 90 8.97 -24.91 -7.13
C TRP A 90 9.38 -24.11 -5.88
N TYR A 91 10.60 -24.30 -5.36
CA TYR A 91 11.10 -23.54 -4.20
C TYR A 91 11.14 -22.03 -4.44
N LEU A 92 11.55 -21.59 -5.63
CA LEU A 92 11.60 -20.16 -5.98
C LEU A 92 10.20 -19.59 -6.14
N VAL A 93 9.27 -20.38 -6.69
CA VAL A 93 7.86 -20.00 -6.84
C VAL A 93 7.22 -19.83 -5.46
N ALA A 94 7.41 -20.80 -4.56
CA ALA A 94 6.86 -20.77 -3.22
C ALA A 94 7.42 -19.60 -2.38
N LEU A 95 8.75 -19.41 -2.37
CA LEU A 95 9.39 -18.34 -1.62
C LEU A 95 8.98 -16.95 -2.13
N SER A 96 9.01 -16.75 -3.45
CA SER A 96 8.65 -15.47 -4.05
C SER A 96 7.16 -15.17 -3.88
N GLY A 97 6.30 -16.17 -4.02
CA GLY A 97 4.86 -16.04 -3.78
C GLY A 97 4.56 -15.69 -2.33
N PHE A 98 5.23 -16.34 -1.38
CA PHE A 98 5.08 -16.03 0.05
C PHE A 98 5.48 -14.60 0.39
N ALA A 99 6.61 -14.11 -0.14
CA ALA A 99 7.04 -12.72 0.04
C ALA A 99 6.02 -11.72 -0.51
N VAL A 100 5.49 -11.95 -1.72
CA VAL A 100 4.45 -11.09 -2.32
C VAL A 100 3.17 -11.09 -1.47
N MET A 101 2.74 -12.25 -0.97
CA MET A 101 1.55 -12.37 -0.13
C MET A 101 1.68 -11.58 1.19
N ILE A 102 2.85 -11.63 1.84
CA ILE A 102 3.12 -10.83 3.04
C ILE A 102 2.99 -9.33 2.74
N MET A 103 3.60 -8.87 1.64
CA MET A 103 3.57 -7.46 1.25
C MET A 103 2.17 -6.97 0.86
N MET A 104 1.41 -7.82 0.17
CA MET A 104 0.00 -7.56 -0.10
C MET A 104 -0.81 -7.48 1.19
N GLY A 105 -0.55 -8.35 2.16
CA GLY A 105 -1.15 -8.29 3.50
C GLY A 105 -0.90 -6.95 4.19
N GLY A 106 0.33 -6.42 4.10
CA GLY A 106 0.65 -5.07 4.59
C GLY A 106 -0.15 -3.97 3.88
N SER A 107 -0.35 -4.09 2.56
CA SER A 107 -1.15 -3.13 1.79
C SER A 107 -2.64 -3.19 2.16
N VAL A 108 -3.19 -4.38 2.43
CA VAL A 108 -4.55 -4.54 2.96
C VAL A 108 -4.67 -3.88 4.33
N LEU A 109 -3.67 -4.04 5.20
CA LEU A 109 -3.65 -3.40 6.51
C LEU A 109 -3.70 -1.87 6.38
N VAL A 110 -2.96 -1.28 5.45
CA VAL A 110 -3.03 0.17 5.15
C VAL A 110 -4.45 0.55 4.74
N VAL A 111 -5.10 -0.19 3.84
CA VAL A 111 -6.49 0.11 3.44
C VAL A 111 -7.47 0.03 4.62
N LEU A 112 -7.29 -0.93 5.53
CA LEU A 112 -8.15 -1.08 6.70
C LEU A 112 -7.97 0.06 7.70
N LEU A 113 -6.72 0.45 7.97
CA LEU A 113 -6.39 1.53 8.91
C LEU A 113 -6.75 2.91 8.36
N SER A 114 -6.50 3.12 7.07
CA SER A 114 -6.82 4.37 6.36
C SER A 114 -8.26 4.44 5.89
N GLY A 115 -9.02 3.34 5.98
CA GLY A 115 -10.41 3.25 5.49
C GLY A 115 -11.42 3.93 6.42
N PRO A 116 -12.70 4.02 6.00
CA PRO A 116 -13.76 4.75 6.73
C PRO A 116 -14.07 4.19 8.13
N GLY A 117 -13.54 3.01 8.49
CA GLY A 117 -13.69 2.43 9.83
C GLY A 117 -12.52 2.68 10.78
N GLY A 118 -11.38 3.23 10.31
CA GLY A 118 -10.17 3.42 11.11
C GLY A 118 -9.93 4.86 11.58
N GLN A 119 -10.45 5.85 10.86
CA GLN A 119 -10.27 7.26 11.17
C GLN A 119 -11.59 8.02 10.96
N SER A 120 -12.21 8.44 12.06
CA SER A 120 -13.36 9.36 12.05
C SER A 120 -13.11 10.48 13.06
N CYS A 121 -13.23 11.74 12.64
CA CYS A 121 -13.28 12.86 13.58
C CYS A 121 -14.57 12.77 14.41
N TRP A 122 -14.44 12.96 15.72
CA TRP A 122 -15.54 12.88 16.68
C TRP A 122 -15.69 14.23 17.41
N PRO A 123 -16.90 14.66 17.81
CA PRO A 123 -18.23 14.26 17.34
C PRO A 123 -18.72 15.24 16.25
N ASN A 124 -19.63 14.75 15.41
CA ASN A 124 -20.42 15.63 14.53
C ASN A 124 -21.18 16.71 15.31
#